data_AF-A0A223ASJ1-F1
#
_entry.id   AF-A0A223ASJ1-F1
#
_cell.length_a   1.000
_cell.length_b   1.000
_cell.length_c   1.000
_cell.angle_alpha   90.00
_cell.angle_beta   90.00
_cell.angle_gamma   90.00
#
_symmetry.space_group_name_H-M   'P 1'
#
loop_
_entity.id
_entity.type
_entity.pdbx_description
1 polymer ?
#
loop_
_entity_poly.entity_id
_entity_poly.type
_entity_poly.pdbx_seq_one_letter_code
_entity_poly.pdbx_strand_id
1 'polypeptide(L)' 'MTLLKIILIALGATFSIFGYLIYFKKKYNLINDFEANHKAGRKTESYARKVGLIELLLGIALLMVGFYLIIATRGT' A
#
# COMPACT_ATOMS: atom_id res chain seq x y z
N MET A 1 -16.07 3.57 17.24
CA MET A 1 -14.60 3.49 17.03
C MET A 1 -14.12 2.16 16.46
N THR A 2 -14.80 1.03 16.71
CA THR A 2 -14.36 -0.30 16.20
C THR A 2 -14.33 -0.39 14.68
N LEU A 3 -15.37 0.11 14.00
CA LEU A 3 -15.43 0.09 12.54
C LEU A 3 -14.26 0.84 11.89
N LEU A 4 -13.89 2.02 12.40
CA LEU A 4 -12.74 2.79 11.92
C LEU A 4 -11.43 2.01 12.05
N LYS A 5 -11.21 1.33 13.18
CA LYS A 5 -10.00 0.50 13.39
C LYS A 5 -9.95 -0.63 12.35
N ILE A 6 -11.07 -1.31 12.10
CA ILE A 6 -11.16 -2.38 11.11
C ILE A 6 -10.83 -1.85 9.71
N ILE A 7 -11.41 -0.70 9.33
CA ILE A 7 -11.14 -0.07 8.03
C ILE A 7 -9.65 0.29 7.90
N LEU A 8 -9.05 0.89 8.93
CA LEU A 8 -7.62 1.25 8.92
C LEU A 8 -6.71 0.03 8.77
N ILE A 9 -6.99 -1.06 9.49
CA ILE A 9 -6.21 -2.29 9.39
C ILE A 9 -6.39 -2.93 8.01
N ALA A 10 -7.62 -3.01 7.49
CA ALA A 10 -7.89 -3.58 6.18
C ALA A 10 -7.22 -2.78 5.06
N LEU A 11 -7.33 -1.45 5.07
CA LEU A 11 -6.67 -0.57 4.11
C LEU A 11 -5.14 -0.65 4.22
N GLY A 12 -4.62 -0.55 5.45
CA GLY A 12 -3.18 -0.62 5.70
C GLY A 12 -2.56 -1.94 5.24
N ALA A 13 -3.24 -3.06 5.50
CA ALA A 13 -2.82 -4.37 5.00
C ALA A 13 -2.86 -4.43 3.48
N THR A 14 -3.95 -3.95 2.86
CA THR A 14 -4.12 -3.94 1.40
C THR A 14 -3.01 -3.15 0.71
N PHE A 15 -2.78 -1.89 1.13
CA PHE A 15 -1.71 -1.06 0.58
C PHE A 15 -0.31 -1.64 0.83
N SER A 16 -0.06 -2.23 2.00
CA SER A 16 1.22 -2.87 2.29
C SER A 16 1.47 -4.08 1.38
N ILE A 17 0.45 -4.90 1.13
CA ILE A 17 0.54 -6.07 0.24
C ILE A 17 0.80 -5.61 -1.20
N PHE A 18 0.02 -4.65 -1.71
CA PHE A 18 0.22 -4.11 -3.07
C PHE A 18 1.61 -3.48 -3.22
N GLY A 19 1.98 -2.60 -2.30
CA GLY A 19 3.29 -1.94 -2.29
C GLY A 19 4.45 -2.94 -2.24
N TYR A 20 4.34 -3.99 -1.41
CA TYR A 20 5.34 -5.07 -1.36
C TYR A 20 5.45 -5.82 -2.70
N LEU A 21 4.31 -6.22 -3.28
CA LEU A 21 4.29 -6.95 -4.54
C LEU A 21 4.85 -6.11 -5.70
N ILE A 22 4.56 -4.82 -5.73
CA ILE A 22 5.07 -3.91 -6.76
C ILE A 22 6.56 -3.64 -6.53
N TYR A 23 6.97 -3.25 -5.33
CA TYR A 23 8.36 -2.81 -5.06
C TYR A 23 9.36 -3.96 -5.07
N PHE A 24 9.08 -5.05 -4.33
CA PHE A 24 10.02 -6.16 -4.13
C PHE A 24 9.81 -7.30 -5.12
N LYS A 25 8.55 -7.65 -5.43
CA LYS A 25 8.23 -8.75 -6.36
C LYS A 25 8.09 -8.31 -7.81
N LYS A 26 8.24 -7.01 -8.09
CA LYS A 26 8.14 -6.41 -9.43
C LYS A 26 6.84 -6.73 -10.17
N LYS A 27 5.74 -6.94 -9.44
CA LYS A 27 4.41 -7.19 -10.02
C LYS A 27 3.79 -5.87 -10.53
N TYR A 28 4.39 -5.29 -11.55
CA TYR A 28 3.98 -3.98 -12.07
C TYR A 28 2.65 -4.00 -12.82
N ASN A 29 2.17 -5.18 -13.21
CA ASN A 29 0.83 -5.38 -13.75
C ASN A 29 -0.30 -5.01 -12.76
N LEU A 30 0.02 -4.86 -11.46
CA LEU A 30 -0.90 -4.33 -10.45
C LEU A 30 -1.10 -2.82 -10.57
N ILE A 31 -0.18 -2.10 -11.24
CA ILE A 31 -0.33 -0.68 -11.55
C ILE A 31 -1.18 -0.55 -12.81
N ASN A 32 -2.25 0.24 -12.74
CA ASN A 32 -3.18 0.37 -13.84
C ASN A 32 -2.51 0.83 -15.15
N ASP A 33 -2.86 0.14 -16.24
CA ASP A 33 -2.32 0.30 -17.59
C ASP A 33 -0.78 0.30 -17.66
N PHE A 34 -0.08 -0.29 -16.69
CA PHE A 34 1.37 -0.19 -16.65
C PHE A 34 2.02 -0.86 -17.87
N GLU A 35 1.63 -2.09 -18.20
CA GLU A 35 2.25 -2.82 -19.31
C GLU A 35 2.08 -2.11 -20.66
N ALA A 36 0.88 -1.61 -20.96
CA ALA A 36 0.60 -0.86 -22.18
C ALA A 36 1.44 0.43 -22.25
N ASN A 37 1.51 1.16 -21.14
CA ASN A 37 2.29 2.39 -21.05
C ASN A 37 3.81 2.14 -21.04
N HIS A 38 4.26 1.00 -20.52
CA HIS A 38 5.66 0.63 -20.50
C HIS A 38 6.14 0.26 -21.91
N LYS A 39 5.36 -0.54 -22.65
CA LYS A 39 5.61 -0.85 -24.07
C LYS A 39 5.64 0.40 -24.95
N ALA A 40 4.80 1.39 -24.63
CA ALA A 40 4.79 2.68 -25.32
C ALA A 40 5.89 3.66 -24.85
N GLY A 41 6.80 3.26 -23.95
CA GLY A 41 7.85 4.11 -23.40
C GLY A 41 7.39 5.23 -22.44
N ARG A 42 6.10 5.24 -22.05
CA ARG A 42 5.48 6.27 -21.21
C ARG A 42 5.67 6.06 -19.71
N LYS A 43 5.85 4.80 -19.26
CA LYS A 43 6.12 4.45 -17.87
C LYS A 43 7.39 3.60 -17.78
N THR A 44 8.18 3.81 -16.73
CA THR A 44 9.44 3.08 -16.51
C THR A 44 9.35 2.15 -15.29
N GLU A 45 10.28 1.20 -15.19
CA GLU A 45 10.44 0.38 -13.98
C GLU A 45 10.72 1.25 -12.75
N SER A 46 11.53 2.31 -12.88
CA SER A 46 11.79 3.27 -11.79
C SER A 46 10.52 3.95 -11.29
N TYR A 47 9.62 4.34 -12.20
CA TYR A 47 8.29 4.85 -11.84
C TYR A 47 7.50 3.79 -11.05
N ALA A 48 7.45 2.55 -11.53
CA ALA A 48 6.71 1.48 -10.86
C ALA A 48 7.24 1.22 -9.45
N ARG A 49 8.57 1.20 -9.27
CA ARG A 49 9.19 1.05 -7.96
C ARG A 49 8.87 2.23 -7.05
N LYS A 50 8.85 3.47 -7.56
CA LYS A 50 8.42 4.63 -6.75
C LYS A 50 6.96 4.48 -6.28
N VAL A 51 6.05 4.05 -7.15
CA VAL A 51 4.64 3.80 -6.80
C VAL A 51 4.54 2.74 -5.71
N GLY A 52 5.19 1.57 -5.90
CA GLY A 52 5.16 0.50 -4.91
C GLY A 52 5.74 0.90 -3.55
N LEU A 53 6.80 1.73 -3.54
CA LEU A 53 7.36 2.24 -2.29
C LEU A 53 6.39 3.17 -1.57
N ILE A 54 5.73 4.08 -2.30
CA ILE A 54 4.75 5.01 -1.73
C ILE A 54 3.56 4.23 -1.14
N GLU A 55 3.02 3.25 -1.88
CA GLU A 55 1.93 2.40 -1.39
C GLU A 55 2.34 1.61 -0.14
N LEU A 56 3.56 1.07 -0.13
CA LEU A 56 4.08 0.33 1.03
C LEU A 56 4.20 1.23 2.27
N LEU A 57 4.78 2.42 2.11
CA LEU A 57 4.92 3.37 3.22
C LEU A 57 3.56 3.85 3.73
N LEU A 58 2.61 4.11 2.83
CA LEU A 58 1.24 4.47 3.19
C LEU A 58 0.56 3.33 3.96
N GLY A 59 0.70 2.09 3.49
CA GLY A 59 0.16 0.92 4.15
C GLY A 59 0.71 0.73 5.57
N ILE A 60 2.04 0.85 5.74
CA ILE A 60 2.70 0.77 7.04
C ILE A 60 2.21 1.88 7.97
N ALA A 61 2.11 3.12 7.48
CA ALA A 61 1.60 4.25 8.27
C ALA A 61 0.16 4.01 8.77
N LEU A 62 -0.74 3.54 7.90
CA LEU A 62 -2.11 3.20 8.27
C LEU A 62 -2.18 2.07 9.29
N LEU A 63 -1.34 1.03 9.15
CA LEU A 63 -1.25 -0.04 10.13
C LEU A 63 -0.78 0.47 11.49
N MET A 64 0.27 1.32 11.53
CA MET A 64 0.75 1.92 12.79
C MET A 64 -0.35 2.70 13.50
N VAL A 65 -1.09 3.55 12.76
CA VAL A 65 -2.23 4.30 13.30
C VAL A 65 -3.34 3.36 13.77
N GLY A 66 -3.69 2.35 12.98
CA GLY A 66 -4.70 1.36 13.32
C GLY A 66 -4.38 0.59 14.60
N PHE A 67 -3.15 0.10 14.74
CA PHE A 67 -2.70 -0.60 15.94
C PHE A 67 -2.60 0.34 17.15
N TYR A 68 -2.10 1.56 16.96
CA TYR A 68 -2.08 2.57 18.00
C TYR A 68 -3.49 2.81 18.57
N LEU A 69 -4.49 3.00 17.70
CA LEU A 69 -5.87 3.18 18.13
C LEU A 69 -6.43 1.96 18.87
N ILE A 70 -6.07 0.73 18.48
CA ILE A 70 -6.48 -0.49 19.19
C ILE A 70 -5.90 -0.52 20.61
N ILE A 71 -4.63 -0.17 20.76
CA ILE A 71 -3.93 -0.18 22.05
C ILE A 71 -4.40 0.97 22.95
N ALA A 72 -4.46 2.19 22.42
CA ALA A 72 -4.78 3.39 23.18
C ALA A 72 -6.21 3.40 23.75
N THR A 73 -7.15 2.71 23.08
CA THR A 73 -8.57 2.67 23.50
C THR A 73 -8.97 1.32 24.10
N ARG A 74 -7.99 0.50 24.50
CA ARG A 74 -8.24 -0.81 25.13
C ARG A 74 -8.62 -0.71 26.62
N GLY A 75 -8.45 0.46 27.24
CA GLY A 75 -8.68 0.70 28.68
C GLY A 75 -9.71 1.79 29.00
N THR A 76 -10.46 2.26 28.00
CA THR A 76 -11.56 3.22 28.09
C THR A 76 -12.85 2.53 27.69
#